data_AF-A0A9X1F8R3-F1
#
_entry.id   AF-A0A9X1F8R3-F1
#
_cell.length_a   1.000
_cell.length_b   1.000
_cell.length_c   1.000
_cell.angle_alpha   90.00
_cell.angle_beta   90.00
_cell.angle_gamma   90.00
#
_symmetry.space_group_name_H-M   'P 1'
#
loop_
_entity.id
_entity.type
_entity.pdbx_description
1 polymer ?
#
loop_
_entity_poly.entity_id
_entity_poly.type
_entity_poly.pdbx_seq_one_letter_code
_entity_poly.pdbx_strand_id
1 'polypeptide(L)'
;MKKAVLIAFALLLGFNTYAQTRRDRMGNPVVPREPTEKEIAKRKQMIEDRRKEYITNFLTTLEADDFQKEIIKQKVNSFFDEKLAILKTRFDRIIERQEAIKKLEDTHFVELEELISENDMKKIKELIQGDFDEKEVKKKKRKKRNKDKG
;
A
#
# COMPACT_ATOMS: atom_id res chain seq x y z
N MET A 1 9.94 -50.92 -11.90
CA MET A 1 10.34 -50.51 -10.53
C MET A 1 11.26 -49.28 -10.48
N LYS A 2 12.27 -49.13 -11.36
CA LYS A 2 13.23 -48.00 -11.28
C LYS A 2 12.64 -46.59 -11.51
N LYS A 3 11.56 -46.45 -12.28
CA LYS A 3 10.93 -45.13 -12.59
C LYS A 3 10.02 -44.62 -11.47
N ALA A 4 9.37 -45.50 -10.71
CA ALA A 4 8.50 -45.12 -9.60
C ALA A 4 9.29 -44.59 -8.39
N VAL A 5 10.48 -45.14 -8.15
CA VAL A 5 11.40 -44.67 -7.09
C VAL A 5 11.92 -43.27 -7.38
N LEU A 6 12.19 -42.93 -8.65
CA LEU A 6 12.62 -41.59 -9.07
C LEU A 6 11.54 -40.52 -8.86
N ILE A 7 10.27 -40.86 -9.10
CA ILE A 7 9.14 -39.93 -8.90
C ILE A 7 8.89 -39.71 -7.40
N ALA A 8 9.02 -40.76 -6.57
CA ALA A 8 8.92 -40.63 -5.11
C ALA A 8 10.06 -39.77 -4.53
N PHE A 9 11.28 -39.88 -5.07
CA PHE A 9 12.43 -39.08 -4.64
C PHE A 9 12.30 -37.60 -5.03
N ALA A 10 11.72 -37.30 -6.19
CA ALA A 10 11.44 -35.93 -6.64
C ALA A 10 10.35 -35.24 -5.79
N LEU A 11 9.33 -35.98 -5.35
CA LEU A 11 8.29 -35.45 -4.45
C LEU A 11 8.82 -35.17 -3.04
N LEU A 12 9.75 -35.98 -2.53
CA LEU A 12 10.37 -35.77 -1.21
C LEU A 12 11.34 -34.57 -1.18
N LEU A 13 11.98 -34.22 -2.30
CA LEU A 13 12.84 -33.03 -2.39
C LEU A 13 12.03 -31.72 -2.55
N GLY A 14 10.82 -31.78 -3.11
CA GLY A 14 9.95 -30.62 -3.31
C GLY A 14 9.33 -30.05 -2.03
N PHE A 15 9.17 -30.85 -0.97
CA PHE A 15 8.58 -30.40 0.30
C PHE A 15 9.56 -29.71 1.27
N ASN A 16 10.88 -29.77 1.01
CA ASN A 16 11.89 -29.19 1.91
C ASN A 16 12.14 -27.69 1.70
N THR A 17 11.71 -27.10 0.58
CA THR A 17 11.94 -25.67 0.29
C THR A 17 10.97 -24.74 1.02
N TYR A 18 9.84 -25.25 1.51
CA TYR A 18 8.88 -24.48 2.33
C TYR A 18 9.25 -24.41 3.82
N ALA A 19 10.27 -25.17 4.26
CA ALA A 19 10.74 -25.22 5.64
C ALA A 19 12.01 -24.36 5.89
N GLN A 20 12.27 -23.34 5.06
CA GLN A 20 13.26 -22.31 5.40
C GLN A 20 12.72 -21.40 6.51
N THR A 21 12.78 -21.92 7.74
CA THR A 21 12.61 -21.16 8.98
C THR A 21 13.50 -19.93 8.91
N ARG A 22 12.94 -18.73 9.18
CA ARG A 22 13.72 -17.48 9.21
C ARG A 22 14.80 -17.62 10.28
N ARG A 23 16.03 -17.88 9.84
CA ARG A 23 17.22 -17.85 10.68
C ARG A 23 17.74 -16.43 10.73
N ASP A 24 18.27 -16.00 11.87
CA ASP A 24 18.93 -14.71 11.96
C ASP A 24 20.25 -14.71 11.16
N ARG A 25 20.96 -13.56 11.13
CA ARG A 25 22.25 -13.44 10.43
C ARG A 25 23.33 -14.42 10.94
N MET A 26 23.12 -15.07 12.08
CA MET A 26 24.02 -16.05 12.69
C MET A 26 23.50 -17.49 12.60
N GLY A 27 22.35 -17.73 11.94
CA GLY A 27 21.81 -19.07 11.75
C GLY A 27 20.88 -19.57 12.86
N ASN A 28 20.58 -18.76 13.87
CA ASN A 28 19.72 -19.16 14.99
C ASN A 28 18.23 -19.07 14.63
N PRO A 29 17.38 -19.97 15.15
CA PRO A 29 15.93 -19.88 15.01
C PRO A 29 15.40 -18.56 15.61
N VAL A 30 14.72 -17.75 14.80
CA VAL A 30 14.05 -16.54 15.30
C VAL A 30 12.79 -16.97 16.05
N VAL A 31 12.82 -16.92 17.38
CA VAL A 31 11.65 -17.15 18.23
C VAL A 31 10.71 -15.94 18.10
N PRO A 32 9.39 -16.13 17.85
CA PRO A 32 8.45 -15.03 17.82
C PRO A 32 8.37 -14.40 19.22
N ARG A 33 8.87 -13.17 19.35
CA ARG A 33 8.76 -12.34 20.56
C ARG A 33 7.75 -11.22 20.32
N GLU A 34 7.06 -10.80 21.37
CA GLU A 34 6.23 -9.59 21.31
C GLU A 34 7.10 -8.37 20.97
N PRO A 35 6.67 -7.50 20.04
CA PRO A 35 7.43 -6.30 19.69
C PRO A 35 7.56 -5.38 20.91
N THR A 36 8.75 -4.83 21.14
CA THR A 36 8.93 -3.81 22.18
C THR A 36 8.23 -2.49 21.82
N GLU A 37 7.88 -1.67 22.81
CA GLU A 37 7.25 -0.36 22.58
C GLU A 37 8.03 0.52 21.59
N LYS A 38 9.37 0.51 21.70
CA LYS A 38 10.28 1.21 20.78
C LYS A 38 10.17 0.68 19.34
N GLU A 39 10.00 -0.63 19.16
CA GLU A 39 9.80 -1.24 17.84
C GLU A 39 8.42 -0.91 17.27
N ILE A 40 7.37 -0.87 18.10
CA ILE A 40 6.02 -0.45 17.71
C ILE A 40 6.03 1.02 17.26
N ALA A 41 6.67 1.91 18.03
CA ALA A 41 6.79 3.32 17.69
C ALA A 41 7.54 3.54 16.37
N LYS A 42 8.70 2.87 16.19
CA LYS A 42 9.45 2.91 14.93
C LYS A 42 8.63 2.41 13.74
N ARG A 43 7.86 1.33 13.92
CA ARG A 43 7.00 0.80 12.85
C ARG A 43 5.88 1.78 12.48
N LYS A 44 5.25 2.41 13.48
CA LYS A 44 4.22 3.44 13.24
C LYS A 44 4.79 4.61 12.43
N GLN A 45 5.95 5.13 12.83
CA GLN A 45 6.65 6.19 12.09
C GLN A 45 6.97 5.78 10.65
N MET A 46 7.53 4.58 10.44
CA MET A 46 7.81 4.08 9.10
C MET A 46 6.55 3.97 8.22
N ILE A 47 5.41 3.56 8.79
CA ILE A 47 4.14 3.49 8.06
C ILE A 47 3.63 4.89 7.70
N GLU A 48 3.71 5.85 8.64
CA GLU A 48 3.32 7.23 8.40
C GLU A 48 4.20 7.91 7.34
N ASP A 49 5.51 7.71 7.39
CA ASP A 49 6.44 8.27 6.42
C ASP A 49 6.23 7.68 5.03
N ARG A 50 5.98 6.36 4.96
CA ARG A 50 5.61 5.70 3.69
C ARG A 50 4.29 6.21 3.15
N ARG A 51 3.30 6.47 4.01
CA ARG A 51 2.01 7.09 3.62
C ARG A 51 2.23 8.49 3.06
N LYS A 52 3.01 9.33 3.74
CA LYS A 52 3.36 10.69 3.26
C LYS A 52 4.06 10.64 1.91
N GLU A 53 5.05 9.76 1.75
CA GLU A 53 5.78 9.60 0.49
C GLU A 53 4.85 9.16 -0.65
N TYR A 54 3.94 8.21 -0.38
CA TYR A 54 2.96 7.71 -1.35
C TYR A 54 2.03 8.83 -1.82
N ILE A 55 1.44 9.58 -0.89
CA ILE A 55 0.58 10.72 -1.20
C ILE A 55 1.35 11.81 -1.96
N THR A 56 2.59 12.10 -1.55
CA THR A 56 3.41 13.10 -2.26
C THR A 56 3.72 12.66 -3.69
N ASN A 57 4.02 11.37 -3.90
CA ASN A 57 4.22 10.84 -5.24
C ASN A 57 2.95 10.90 -6.09
N PHE A 58 1.79 10.62 -5.48
CA PHE A 58 0.48 10.79 -6.12
C PHE A 58 0.21 12.25 -6.52
N LEU A 59 0.40 13.21 -5.62
CA LEU A 59 0.18 14.64 -5.94
C LEU A 59 1.06 15.12 -7.11
N THR A 60 2.23 14.52 -7.32
CA THR A 60 3.07 14.85 -8.49
C THR A 60 2.54 14.32 -9.83
N THR A 61 1.54 13.44 -9.84
CA THR A 61 0.86 13.00 -11.07
C THR A 61 -0.36 13.84 -11.40
N LEU A 62 -0.81 14.70 -10.49
CA LEU A 62 -1.94 15.58 -10.70
C LEU A 62 -1.54 16.85 -11.46
N GLU A 63 -2.44 17.28 -12.35
CA GLU A 63 -2.30 18.53 -13.11
C GLU A 63 -2.80 19.75 -12.34
N ALA A 64 -3.57 19.52 -11.28
CA ALA A 64 -4.03 20.50 -10.30
C ALA A 64 -2.95 21.48 -9.83
N ASP A 65 -3.36 22.70 -9.51
CA ASP A 65 -2.50 23.73 -8.95
C ASP A 65 -2.04 23.41 -7.51
N ASP A 66 -1.16 24.21 -6.94
CA ASP A 66 -0.60 23.97 -5.60
C ASP A 66 -1.65 24.08 -4.48
N PHE A 67 -2.67 24.92 -4.65
CA PHE A 67 -3.77 25.08 -3.69
C PHE A 67 -4.72 23.87 -3.74
N GLN A 68 -5.15 23.49 -4.94
CA GLN A 68 -5.93 22.28 -5.19
C GLN A 68 -5.18 21.04 -4.69
N LYS A 69 -3.87 20.93 -4.92
CA LYS A 69 -3.04 19.83 -4.39
C LYS A 69 -3.06 19.76 -2.86
N GLU A 70 -3.04 20.89 -2.16
CA GLU A 70 -3.10 20.89 -0.70
C GLU A 70 -4.49 20.47 -0.19
N ILE A 71 -5.58 20.88 -0.86
CA ILE A 71 -6.93 20.40 -0.57
C ILE A 71 -7.03 18.88 -0.80
N ILE A 72 -6.57 18.41 -1.96
CA ILE A 72 -6.58 16.98 -2.31
C ILE A 72 -5.79 16.18 -1.29
N LYS A 73 -4.61 16.67 -0.87
CA LYS A 73 -3.79 16.05 0.17
C LYS A 73 -4.54 15.92 1.49
N GLN A 74 -5.24 16.97 1.93
CA GLN A 74 -6.04 16.93 3.16
C GLN A 74 -7.17 15.91 3.05
N LYS A 75 -7.93 15.93 1.95
CA LYS A 75 -9.04 14.98 1.70
C LYS A 75 -8.56 13.54 1.63
N VAL A 76 -7.46 13.26 0.91
CA VAL A 76 -6.88 11.92 0.83
C VAL A 76 -6.39 11.42 2.19
N ASN A 77 -5.78 12.27 3.01
CA ASN A 77 -5.41 11.87 4.38
C ASN A 77 -6.64 11.54 5.22
N SER A 78 -7.67 12.40 5.20
CA SER A 78 -8.94 12.15 5.91
C SER A 78 -9.57 10.82 5.47
N PHE A 79 -9.57 10.55 4.16
CA PHE A 79 -10.09 9.30 3.60
C PHE A 79 -9.40 8.07 4.18
N PHE A 80 -8.06 8.08 4.24
CA PHE A 80 -7.32 6.95 4.79
C PHE A 80 -7.56 6.78 6.29
N ASP A 81 -7.71 7.87 7.04
CA ASP A 81 -7.99 7.82 8.46
C ASP A 81 -9.42 7.30 8.74
N GLU A 82 -10.41 7.75 7.97
CA GLU A 82 -11.79 7.26 8.03
C GLU A 82 -11.91 5.80 7.58
N LYS A 83 -11.26 5.42 6.48
CA LYS A 83 -11.18 4.02 6.02
C LYS A 83 -10.55 3.14 7.10
N LEU A 84 -9.51 3.62 7.76
CA LEU A 84 -8.87 2.90 8.87
C LEU A 84 -9.76 2.85 10.12
N ALA A 85 -10.58 3.86 10.38
CA ALA A 85 -11.60 3.81 11.42
C ALA A 85 -12.66 2.74 11.13
N ILE A 86 -13.20 2.69 9.90
CA ILE A 86 -14.12 1.63 9.45
C ILE A 86 -13.47 0.24 9.61
N LEU A 87 -12.19 0.09 9.24
CA LEU A 87 -11.48 -1.18 9.41
C LEU A 87 -11.32 -1.59 10.88
N LYS A 88 -11.18 -0.64 11.80
CA LYS A 88 -11.10 -0.90 13.25
C LYS A 88 -12.47 -1.21 13.87
N THR A 89 -13.55 -0.67 13.32
CA THR A 89 -14.90 -0.90 13.82
C THR A 89 -15.27 -2.39 13.69
N ARG A 90 -15.96 -2.90 14.72
CA ARG A 90 -16.57 -4.23 14.66
C ARG A 90 -17.87 -4.13 13.88
N PHE A 91 -17.98 -4.93 12.84
CA PHE A 91 -19.20 -5.15 12.08
C PHE A 91 -19.61 -6.59 12.30
N ASP A 92 -20.91 -6.83 12.41
CA ASP A 92 -21.44 -8.18 12.57
C ASP A 92 -21.30 -8.97 11.27
N ARG A 93 -21.37 -8.27 10.12
CA ARG A 93 -21.24 -8.86 8.79
C ARG A 93 -20.15 -8.18 7.97
N ILE A 94 -19.47 -8.99 7.15
CA ILE A 94 -18.45 -8.49 6.21
C ILE A 94 -19.07 -7.53 5.19
N ILE A 95 -20.33 -7.79 4.78
CA ILE A 95 -21.05 -6.98 3.78
C ILE A 95 -21.26 -5.54 4.28
N GLU A 96 -21.65 -5.35 5.54
CA GLU A 96 -21.86 -4.01 6.12
C GLU A 96 -20.56 -3.19 6.13
N ARG A 97 -19.43 -3.84 6.40
CA ARG A 97 -18.11 -3.20 6.30
C ARG A 97 -17.81 -2.79 4.87
N GLN A 98 -18.09 -3.65 3.89
CA GLN A 98 -17.88 -3.35 2.48
C GLN A 98 -18.76 -2.19 2.01
N GLU A 99 -20.03 -2.16 2.43
CA GLU A 99 -20.95 -1.06 2.14
C GLU A 99 -20.48 0.24 2.78
N ALA A 100 -19.99 0.21 4.02
CA ALA A 100 -19.43 1.39 4.67
C ALA A 100 -18.19 1.95 3.93
N ILE A 101 -17.29 1.06 3.48
CA ILE A 101 -16.12 1.46 2.68
C ILE A 101 -16.58 2.04 1.34
N LYS A 102 -17.52 1.38 0.66
CA LYS A 102 -18.04 1.84 -0.63
C LYS A 102 -18.71 3.21 -0.51
N LYS A 103 -19.54 3.40 0.51
CA LYS A 103 -20.17 4.70 0.79
C LYS A 103 -19.14 5.78 1.01
N LEU A 104 -18.08 5.50 1.78
CA LEU A 104 -16.97 6.43 1.97
C LEU A 104 -16.29 6.78 0.63
N GLU A 105 -15.98 5.78 -0.20
CA GLU A 105 -15.37 5.98 -1.51
C GLU A 105 -16.24 6.84 -2.45
N ASP A 106 -17.56 6.65 -2.40
CA ASP A 106 -18.51 7.38 -3.24
C ASP A 106 -18.74 8.83 -2.77
N THR A 107 -18.72 9.10 -1.46
CA THR A 107 -19.11 10.43 -0.92
C THR A 107 -17.94 11.34 -0.58
N HIS A 108 -16.78 10.79 -0.20
CA HIS A 108 -15.70 11.56 0.44
C HIS A 108 -15.04 12.60 -0.48
N PHE A 109 -15.11 12.36 -1.79
CA PHE A 109 -14.46 13.19 -2.80
C PHE A 109 -15.44 13.96 -3.69
N VAL A 110 -16.76 13.89 -3.45
CA VAL A 110 -17.78 14.55 -4.28
C VAL A 110 -17.51 16.06 -4.40
N GLU A 111 -17.13 16.71 -3.29
CA GLU A 111 -16.78 18.13 -3.27
C GLU A 111 -15.58 18.48 -4.16
N LEU A 112 -14.71 17.52 -4.47
CA LEU A 112 -13.58 17.76 -5.37
C LEU A 112 -14.02 17.74 -6.84
N GLU A 113 -15.14 17.11 -7.20
CA GLU A 113 -15.60 17.02 -8.59
C GLU A 113 -15.82 18.41 -9.21
N GLU A 114 -16.19 19.41 -8.40
CA GLU A 114 -16.35 20.80 -8.85
C GLU A 114 -15.04 21.60 -8.82
N LEU A 115 -14.04 21.13 -8.07
CA LEU A 115 -12.81 21.88 -7.79
C LEU A 115 -11.62 21.48 -8.67
N ILE A 116 -11.61 20.25 -9.20
CA ILE A 116 -10.48 19.71 -9.95
C ILE A 116 -10.94 19.19 -11.32
N SER A 117 -9.98 18.96 -12.22
CA SER A 117 -10.29 18.38 -13.53
C SER A 117 -10.84 16.95 -13.41
N GLU A 118 -11.71 16.54 -14.33
CA GLU A 118 -12.19 15.15 -14.41
C GLU A 118 -11.04 14.14 -14.50
N ASN A 119 -9.95 14.50 -15.17
CA ASN A 119 -8.74 13.69 -15.29
C ASN A 119 -8.08 13.46 -13.92
N ASP A 120 -7.93 14.52 -13.11
CA ASP A 120 -7.37 14.38 -11.76
C ASP A 120 -8.33 13.65 -10.82
N MET A 121 -9.64 13.82 -10.99
CA MET A 121 -10.63 13.06 -10.24
C MET A 121 -10.56 11.56 -10.56
N LYS A 122 -10.32 11.20 -11.83
CA LYS A 122 -10.07 9.81 -12.22
C LYS A 122 -8.83 9.25 -11.54
N LYS A 123 -7.72 10.01 -11.47
CA LYS A 123 -6.49 9.60 -10.76
C LYS A 123 -6.77 9.38 -9.26
N ILE A 124 -7.62 10.21 -8.64
CA ILE A 124 -8.05 10.00 -7.24
C ILE A 124 -8.85 8.70 -7.10
N LYS A 125 -9.76 8.40 -8.04
CA LYS A 125 -10.52 7.14 -8.06
C LYS A 125 -9.58 5.91 -8.19
N GLU A 126 -8.56 5.98 -9.05
CA GLU A 126 -7.52 4.95 -9.17
C GLU A 126 -6.70 4.79 -7.87
N LEU A 127 -6.39 5.89 -7.18
CA LEU A 127 -5.70 5.87 -5.88
C LEU A 127 -6.49 5.11 -4.82
N ILE A 128 -7.79 5.40 -4.67
CA ILE A 128 -8.62 4.83 -3.60
C ILE A 128 -8.95 3.35 -3.84
N GLN A 129 -9.06 2.95 -5.12
CA GLN A 129 -9.24 1.56 -5.53
C GLN A 129 -7.96 0.72 -5.39
N GLY A 130 -6.80 1.38 -5.28
CA GLY A 130 -5.49 0.73 -5.08
C GLY A 130 -4.71 0.48 -6.37
N ASP A 131 -5.16 1.03 -7.50
CA ASP A 131 -4.55 0.86 -8.82
C ASP A 131 -3.41 1.86 -9.11
N PHE A 132 -3.13 2.78 -8.18
CA PHE A 132 -2.03 3.74 -8.35
C PHE A 132 -0.64 3.08 -8.24
N ASP A 133 0.06 3.01 -9.39
CA ASP A 133 1.42 2.47 -9.47
C ASP A 133 2.51 3.50 -9.09
N GLU A 134 2.93 3.47 -7.81
CA GLU A 134 4.04 4.29 -7.31
C GLU A 134 5.37 4.01 -8.04
N LYS A 135 5.59 2.78 -8.56
CA LYS A 135 6.87 2.39 -9.18
C LYS A 135 7.07 3.11 -10.51
N GLU A 136 6.01 3.26 -11.29
CA GLU A 136 6.00 4.03 -12.54
C GLU A 136 6.48 5.47 -12.30
N VAL A 137 5.92 6.13 -11.30
CA VAL A 137 6.25 7.52 -10.94
C VAL A 137 7.70 7.64 -10.53
N LYS A 138 8.19 6.72 -9.68
CA LYS A 138 9.60 6.69 -9.25
C LYS A 138 10.55 6.46 -10.42
N LYS A 139 10.20 5.58 -11.37
CA LYS A 139 10.99 5.31 -12.58
C LYS A 139 11.07 6.55 -13.47
N LYS A 140 9.95 7.27 -13.68
CA LYS A 140 9.91 8.53 -14.43
C LYS A 140 10.79 9.61 -13.77
N LYS A 141 10.69 9.79 -12.44
CA LYS A 141 11.54 10.74 -11.68
C LYS A 141 13.04 10.42 -11.80
N ARG A 142 13.43 9.15 -11.71
CA ARG A 142 14.83 8.73 -11.88
C ARG A 142 15.37 9.02 -13.28
N LYS A 143 14.58 8.73 -14.33
CA LYS A 143 14.99 9.03 -15.71
C LYS A 143 15.21 10.53 -15.94
N LYS A 144 14.34 11.40 -15.42
CA LYS A 144 14.49 12.86 -15.54
C LYS A 144 15.79 13.36 -14.91
N ARG A 145 16.08 12.93 -13.67
CA ARG A 145 17.33 13.29 -12.97
C ARG A 145 18.61 12.86 -13.67
N ASN A 146 18.59 11.73 -14.39
CA ASN A 146 19.75 11.28 -15.16
C ASN A 146 19.94 12.08 -16.46
N LYS A 147 18.86 12.63 -17.02
CA LYS A 147 18.90 13.47 -18.23
C LYS A 147 19.36 14.89 -17.92
N ASP A 148 19.01 15.43 -16.75
CA ASP A 148 19.42 16.79 -16.33
C ASP A 148 20.88 16.85 -15.83
N LYS A 149 21.57 15.71 -15.72
CA LYS A 149 22.97 15.59 -15.25
C LYS A 149 23.98 15.31 -16.36
N GLY A 150 23.52 15.07 -17.58
CA GLY A 150 24.36 14.88 -18.77
C GLY A 150 24.18 16.05 -19.72
#